data_AF-A0A753PW39-F1
#
_entry.id   AF-A0A753PW39-F1
#
_cell.length_a   1.000
_cell.length_b   1.000
_cell.length_c   1.000
_cell.angle_alpha   90.00
_cell.angle_beta   90.00
_cell.angle_gamma   90.00
#
_symmetry.space_group_name_H-M   'P 1'
#
loop_
_entity.id
_entity.type
_entity.pdbx_description
1 polymer ?
#
loop_
_entity_poly.entity_id
_entity_poly.type
_entity_poly.pdbx_seq_one_letter_code
_entity_poly.pdbx_strand_id
1 'polypeptide(L)'
;MIKKIIFTVTPIFSIPPRGAAAVETWIYQVAKRLSIPSAIACIKNAGYPEYNKINDNCDIHYIGFSKVYKRLFQKWTRLDPLPYSQRVLNI
;
A
#
# COMPACT_ATOMS: atom_id res chain seq x y z
N MET A 1 15.03 2.21 -11.72
CA MET A 1 15.97 2.08 -10.58
C MET A 1 15.43 1.02 -9.64
N ILE A 2 16.23 0.04 -9.23
CA ILE A 2 15.79 -1.03 -8.32
C ILE A 2 15.42 -0.40 -6.96
N LYS A 3 14.23 -0.71 -6.46
CA LYS A 3 13.77 -0.29 -5.14
C LYS A 3 14.51 -1.11 -4.10
N LYS A 4 15.23 -0.45 -3.18
CA LYS A 4 16.00 -1.12 -2.13
C LYS A 4 15.15 -1.41 -0.89
N ILE A 5 14.10 -0.61 -0.67
CA ILE A 5 13.22 -0.70 0.50
C ILE A 5 11.76 -0.62 0.04
N ILE A 6 10.93 -1.53 0.55
CA ILE A 6 9.48 -1.47 0.38
C ILE A 6 8.85 -1.31 1.77
N PHE A 7 8.18 -0.18 1.98
CA PHE A 7 7.36 0.03 3.16
C PHE A 7 5.96 -0.52 2.93
N THR A 8 5.42 -1.22 3.92
CA THR A 8 4.03 -1.69 3.89
C THR A 8 3.47 -1.72 5.30
N VAL A 9 2.14 -1.76 5.39
CA VAL A 9 1.38 -1.84 6.64
C VAL A 9 0.23 -2.83 6.47
N THR A 10 -0.41 -3.17 7.59
CA THR A 10 -1.72 -3.81 7.57
C THR A 10 -2.67 -3.05 6.66
N PRO A 11 -3.44 -3.71 5.79
CA PRO A 11 -4.26 -3.06 4.75
C PRO A 11 -5.54 -2.41 5.30
N ILE A 12 -5.38 -1.44 6.21
CA ILE A 12 -6.45 -0.73 6.92
C ILE A 12 -6.57 0.70 6.38
N PHE A 13 -5.47 1.47 6.39
CA PHE A 13 -5.43 2.83 5.88
C PHE A 13 -4.45 2.97 4.70
N SER A 14 -4.82 3.83 3.75
CA SER A 14 -3.92 4.26 2.68
C SER A 14 -2.88 5.23 3.20
N ILE A 15 -1.75 5.32 2.50
CA ILE A 15 -0.65 6.24 2.81
C ILE A 15 -0.57 7.30 1.69
N PRO A 16 -0.52 8.62 1.99
CA PRO A 16 -0.67 9.22 3.32
C PRO A 16 -2.10 9.05 3.86
N PRO A 17 -2.29 8.89 5.17
CA PRO A 17 -3.62 8.72 5.75
C PRO A 17 -4.41 10.04 5.76
N ARG A 18 -5.73 9.94 5.59
CA ARG A 18 -6.68 11.07 5.76
C ARG A 18 -7.17 11.25 7.20
N GLY A 19 -6.87 10.30 8.09
CA GLY A 19 -7.32 10.32 9.49
C GLY A 19 -6.17 9.97 10.44
N ALA A 20 -6.50 9.71 11.71
CA ALA A 20 -5.53 9.38 12.73
C ALA A 20 -4.96 7.96 12.52
N ALA A 21 -3.82 7.88 11.82
CA ALA A 21 -3.11 6.65 11.56
C ALA A 21 -1.59 6.90 11.70
N ALA A 22 -1.05 6.60 12.88
CA ALA A 22 0.30 7.02 13.28
C ALA A 22 1.40 6.30 12.47
N VAL A 23 1.25 5.00 12.23
CA VAL A 23 2.24 4.20 11.51
C VAL A 23 2.32 4.62 10.04
N GLU A 24 1.17 4.79 9.39
CA GLU A 24 1.04 5.26 8.02
C GLU A 24 1.62 6.66 7.84
N THR A 25 1.37 7.55 8.81
CA THR A 25 1.95 8.89 8.83
C THR A 25 3.47 8.82 8.96
N TRP A 26 3.98 8.01 9.89
CA TRP A 26 5.41 7.83 10.09
C TRP A 26 6.10 7.31 8.83
N ILE A 27 5.55 6.26 8.19
CA ILE A 27 6.07 5.71 6.93
C ILE A 27 6.13 6.79 5.85
N TYR A 28 5.04 7.54 5.66
CA TYR A 28 5.01 8.61 4.66
C TYR A 28 6.11 9.65 4.89
N GLN A 29 6.28 10.09 6.15
CA GLN A 29 7.26 11.09 6.51
C GLN A 29 8.70 10.58 6.36
N VAL A 30 8.97 9.33 6.74
CA VAL A 30 10.31 8.72 6.61
C VAL A 30 10.65 8.52 5.13
N ALA A 31 9.76 7.87 4.36
CA ALA A 31 10.02 7.57 2.96
C ALA A 31 10.22 8.85 2.12
N LYS A 32 9.48 9.92 2.42
CA LYS A 32 9.64 11.22 1.76
C LYS A 32 11.03 11.85 1.95
N ARG A 33 11.71 11.55 3.07
CA ARG A 33 13.02 12.12 3.43
C ARG A 33 14.19 11.18 3.12
N LEU A 34 13.90 9.93 2.77
CA LEU A 34 14.91 8.93 2.50
C LEU A 34 15.64 9.24 1.19
N SER A 35 16.98 9.21 1.23
CA SER A 35 17.82 9.31 0.02
C SER A 35 17.95 7.98 -0.74
N ILE A 36 17.48 6.89 -0.13
CA ILE A 36 17.56 5.55 -0.67
C ILE A 36 16.32 5.28 -1.54
N PRO A 37 16.46 4.64 -2.72
CA PRO A 37 15.34 4.23 -3.54
C PRO A 37 14.34 3.36 -2.76
N SER A 38 13.14 3.87 -2.55
CA SER A 38 12.07 3.22 -1.80
C SER A 38 10.74 3.21 -2.54
N ALA A 39 9.86 2.31 -2.13
CA ALA A 39 8.46 2.28 -2.53
C ALA A 39 7.58 2.10 -1.29
N ILE A 40 6.35 2.60 -1.35
CA ILE A 40 5.31 2.33 -0.36
C ILE A 40 4.23 1.50 -1.03
N ALA A 41 3.91 0.34 -0.47
CA ALA A 41 2.76 -0.47 -0.86
C ALA A 41 1.68 -0.37 0.23
N CYS A 42 0.48 0.10 -0.12
CA CYS A 42 -0.62 0.24 0.84
C CYS A 42 -1.98 -0.12 0.22
N ILE A 43 -3.00 -0.30 1.05
CA ILE A 43 -4.38 -0.52 0.58
C ILE A 43 -4.91 0.72 -0.17
N LYS A 44 -5.68 0.53 -1.25
CA LYS A 44 -6.40 1.61 -1.93
C LYS A 44 -7.76 1.86 -1.27
N ASN A 45 -7.86 2.94 -0.50
CA ASN A 45 -9.12 3.43 0.03
C ASN A 45 -9.82 4.34 -0.99
N ALA A 46 -11.11 4.63 -0.77
CA ALA A 46 -11.90 5.45 -1.70
C ALA A 46 -11.27 6.83 -1.92
N GLY A 47 -11.16 7.24 -3.18
CA GLY A 47 -10.59 8.52 -3.58
C GLY A 47 -9.05 8.59 -3.55
N TYR A 48 -8.35 7.46 -3.46
CA TYR A 48 -6.90 7.38 -3.71
C TYR A 48 -6.62 6.91 -5.15
N PRO A 49 -5.52 7.37 -5.77
CA PRO A 49 -5.09 6.91 -7.09
C PRO A 49 -4.57 5.47 -7.02
N GLU A 50 -4.14 4.92 -8.15
CA GLU A 50 -3.47 3.60 -8.20
C GLU A 50 -1.96 3.73 -7.96
N TYR A 51 -1.40 4.86 -8.36
CA TYR A 51 0.00 5.19 -8.24
C TYR A 51 0.16 6.66 -7.85
N ASN A 52 1.17 6.96 -7.03
CA ASN A 52 1.55 8.34 -6.75
C ASN A 52 3.07 8.45 -6.59
N LYS A 53 3.72 9.32 -7.37
CA LYS A 53 5.15 9.62 -7.20
C LYS A 53 5.30 10.72 -6.15
N ILE A 54 6.01 10.44 -5.06
CA ILE A 54 6.29 11.45 -4.03
C ILE A 54 7.47 12.32 -4.46
N ASN A 55 8.56 11.67 -4.88
CA ASN A 55 9.80 12.30 -5.34
C ASN A 55 10.57 11.28 -6.22
N ASP A 56 11.82 11.59 -6.60
CA ASP A 56 12.62 10.70 -7.45
C ASP A 56 13.08 9.41 -6.75
N ASN A 57 13.13 9.41 -5.43
CA ASN A 57 13.54 8.24 -4.64
C ASN A 57 12.36 7.39 -4.19
N CYS A 58 11.14 7.94 -4.12
CA CYS A 58 9.98 7.29 -3.51
C CYS A 58 8.68 7.46 -4.31
N ASP A 59 7.97 6.35 -4.44
CA ASP A 59 6.64 6.25 -5.00
C ASP A 59 5.71 5.40 -4.12
N ILE A 60 4.41 5.50 -4.38
CA ILE A 60 3.36 4.82 -3.66
C ILE A 60 2.53 4.02 -4.66
N HIS A 61 2.31 2.75 -4.35
CA HIS A 61 1.46 1.82 -5.07
C HIS A 61 0.27 1.44 -4.18
N TYR A 62 -0.93 1.66 -4.71
CA TYR A 62 -2.17 1.43 -3.98
C TYR A 62 -2.84 0.14 -4.46
N ILE A 63 -2.86 -0.85 -3.59
CA ILE A 63 -3.42 -2.17 -3.86
C ILE A 63 -4.93 -2.12 -3.67
N GLY A 64 -5.67 -2.19 -4.78
CA GLY A 64 -7.13 -2.27 -4.78
C GLY A 64 -7.65 -3.68 -4.54
N PHE A 65 -8.70 -3.78 -3.72
CA PHE A 65 -9.54 -4.97 -3.64
C PHE A 65 -10.98 -4.61 -3.98
N SER A 66 -11.55 -5.31 -4.96
CA SER A 66 -12.96 -5.14 -5.29
C SER A 66 -13.83 -5.68 -4.15
N LYS A 67 -15.02 -5.09 -3.98
CA LYS A 67 -16.02 -5.58 -3.02
C LYS A 67 -16.40 -7.04 -3.30
N VAL A 68 -16.46 -7.41 -4.58
CA VAL A 68 -16.76 -8.78 -5.03
C VAL A 68 -15.66 -9.73 -4.58
N TYR A 69 -14.39 -9.39 -4.81
CA TYR A 69 -13.25 -10.20 -4.36
C TYR A 69 -13.29 -10.43 -2.86
N LYS A 70 -13.43 -9.36 -2.06
CA LYS A 70 -13.49 -9.46 -0.59
C LYS A 70 -14.66 -10.35 -0.14
N ARG A 71 -15.83 -10.21 -0.79
CA ARG A 71 -17.03 -10.96 -0.41
C ARG A 71 -16.92 -12.45 -0.73
N LEU A 72 -16.45 -12.79 -1.92
CA LEU A 72 -16.27 -14.18 -2.33
C LEU A 72 -15.12 -14.83 -1.57
N PHE A 73 -13.93 -14.25 -1.62
CA PHE A 73 -12.70 -14.90 -1.19
C PHE A 73 -12.40 -14.73 0.31
N GLN A 74 -12.62 -13.55 0.87
CA GLN A 74 -12.29 -13.30 2.28
C GLN A 74 -13.46 -13.62 3.21
N LYS A 75 -14.72 -13.43 2.77
CA LYS A 75 -15.90 -13.66 3.62
C LYS A 75 -16.55 -15.03 3.43
N TRP A 76 -16.82 -15.46 2.19
CA TRP A 76 -17.62 -16.67 1.94
C TRP A 76 -16.76 -17.93 1.87
N THR A 77 -15.76 -17.97 1.00
CA THR A 77 -14.94 -19.17 0.82
C THR A 77 -13.79 -19.25 1.82
N ARG A 78 -13.37 -18.11 2.39
CA ARG A 78 -12.13 -17.96 3.18
C ARG A 78 -10.86 -18.42 2.45
N LEU A 79 -10.96 -18.66 1.15
CA LEU A 79 -9.85 -18.95 0.27
C LEU A 79 -9.42 -17.62 -0.34
N ASP A 80 -8.31 -17.05 0.11
CA ASP A 80 -7.73 -15.83 -0.46
C ASP A 80 -6.59 -16.21 -1.42
N PRO A 81 -6.86 -16.43 -2.72
CA PRO A 81 -5.87 -16.94 -3.67
C PRO A 81 -4.78 -15.92 -4.02
N LEU A 82 -5.04 -14.64 -3.79
CA LEU A 82 -4.14 -13.52 -4.07
C LEU A 82 -4.15 -12.57 -2.86
N PRO A 83 -3.61 -13.02 -1.71
CA PRO A 83 -3.64 -12.27 -0.47
C PRO A 83 -2.82 -10.99 -0.60
N TYR A 84 -3.08 -10.04 0.31
CA TYR A 84 -2.42 -8.75 0.30
C TYR A 84 -0.88 -8.85 0.32
N SER A 85 -0.32 -9.75 1.12
CA SER A 85 1.13 -9.98 1.20
C SER A 85 1.75 -10.35 -0.16
N GLN A 86 1.08 -11.21 -0.93
CA GLN A 86 1.56 -11.60 -2.26
C GLN A 86 1.46 -10.45 -3.27
N ARG A 87 0.42 -9.62 -3.17
CA ARG A 87 0.28 -8.43 -4.02
C ARG A 87 1.37 -7.40 -3.75
N VAL A 88 1.79 -7.24 -2.49
CA VAL A 88 2.89 -6.34 -2.11
C VAL A 88 4.21 -6.78 -2.75
N LEU A 89 4.45 -8.09 -2.87
CA LEU A 89 5.67 -8.63 -3.48
C LEU A 89 5.75 -8.44 -5.00
N ASN A 90 4.62 -8.14 -5.66
CA ASN A 90 4.53 -7.96 -7.10
C ASN A 90 4.58 -6.47 -7.53
N ILE A 91 5.00 -5.58 -6.62
CA ILE A 91 5.13 -4.13 -6.85
C ILE A 91 6.55 -3.75 -7.22
#